data_AF-A0A2N8SKR7-F1
#
_entry.id   AF-A0A2N8SKR7-F1
#
_cell.length_a   1.000
_cell.length_b   1.000
_cell.length_c   1.000
_cell.angle_alpha   90.00
_cell.angle_beta   90.00
_cell.angle_gamma   90.00
#
_symmetry.space_group_name_H-M   'P 1'
#
loop_
_entity.id
_entity.type
_entity.pdbx_description
1 polymer ?
#
loop_
_entity_poly.entity_id
_entity_poly.type
_entity_poly.pdbx_seq_one_letter_code
_entity_poly.pdbx_strand_id
1 'polypeptide(L)'
;MKFKLLIPLIFVAHANAEEISYSKISEAQSVRQGENLIRYFQVYGEPCMYFQIIDSKNKWSIAATKKFCSLGGKSFWTDFSDAAVTSVKVSDEGISMDLNITPLEPTGEQKKKCFMPISAEAFGAVDCKSVETED
;
A
#
# COMPACT_ATOMS: atom_id res chain seq x y z
N MET A 1 36.12 32.36 -28.98
CA MET A 1 35.64 31.17 -28.22
C MET A 1 34.12 31.27 -28.12
N LYS A 2 33.36 30.38 -28.78
CA LYS A 2 31.88 30.37 -28.73
C LYS A 2 31.42 29.39 -27.67
N PHE A 3 30.92 29.89 -26.54
CA PHE A 3 30.44 29.08 -25.42
C PHE A 3 29.03 28.57 -25.76
N LYS A 4 28.89 27.28 -26.04
CA LYS A 4 27.58 26.64 -26.25
C LYS A 4 26.94 26.42 -24.88
N LEU A 5 25.91 27.19 -24.57
CA LEU A 5 25.07 27.00 -23.38
C LEU A 5 24.17 25.77 -23.63
N LEU A 6 24.40 24.69 -22.89
CA LEU A 6 23.53 23.50 -22.84
C LEU A 6 22.49 23.74 -21.73
N ILE A 7 21.22 23.88 -22.11
CA ILE A 7 20.09 23.96 -21.17
C ILE A 7 19.63 22.53 -20.86
N PRO A 8 19.68 22.07 -19.60
CA PRO A 8 19.16 20.76 -19.24
C PRO A 8 17.62 20.80 -19.24
N LEU A 9 17.01 19.91 -20.01
CA LEU A 9 15.57 19.71 -20.05
C LEU A 9 15.15 18.92 -18.80
N ILE A 10 14.63 19.60 -17.79
CA ILE A 10 14.12 18.97 -16.57
C ILE A 10 12.72 18.42 -16.87
N PHE A 11 12.60 17.10 -17.01
CA PHE A 11 11.30 16.42 -17.05
C PHE A 11 10.71 16.39 -15.65
N VAL A 12 9.70 17.23 -15.39
CA VAL A 12 8.90 17.18 -14.17
C VAL A 12 7.84 16.09 -14.33
N ALA A 13 8.11 14.90 -13.81
CA ALA A 13 7.12 13.84 -13.72
C ALA A 13 6.04 14.25 -12.71
N HIS A 14 4.87 14.67 -13.21
CA HIS A 14 3.69 14.88 -12.38
C HIS A 14 3.09 13.51 -12.04
N ALA A 15 3.47 12.97 -10.88
CA ALA A 15 2.75 11.84 -10.30
C ALA A 15 1.37 12.36 -9.85
N ASN A 16 0.36 12.18 -10.69
CA ASN A 16 -1.02 12.43 -10.30
C ASN A 16 -1.38 11.41 -9.21
N ALA A 17 -1.62 11.89 -7.99
CA ALA A 17 -2.21 11.05 -6.96
C ALA A 17 -3.63 10.69 -7.41
N GLU A 18 -3.89 9.40 -7.60
CA GLU A 18 -5.20 8.88 -7.98
C GLU A 18 -6.25 9.30 -6.94
N GLU A 19 -7.32 9.96 -7.38
CA GLU A 19 -8.37 10.43 -6.49
C GLU A 19 -9.19 9.25 -5.96
N ILE A 20 -9.19 9.06 -4.64
CA ILE A 20 -9.90 7.97 -4.00
C ILE A 20 -11.39 8.30 -3.91
N SER A 21 -12.21 7.52 -4.60
CA SER A 21 -13.67 7.63 -4.53
C SER A 21 -14.19 7.00 -3.22
N TYR A 22 -14.28 7.79 -2.16
CA TYR A 22 -14.73 7.31 -0.83
C TYR A 22 -16.12 6.66 -0.82
N SER A 23 -16.99 7.01 -1.78
CA SER A 23 -18.31 6.38 -1.95
C SER A 23 -18.25 4.90 -2.36
N LYS A 24 -17.09 4.43 -2.82
CA LYS A 24 -16.86 3.03 -3.25
C LYS A 24 -16.12 2.21 -2.20
N ILE A 25 -15.88 2.76 -1.01
CA ILE A 25 -15.21 2.01 0.05
C ILE A 25 -16.13 0.87 0.51
N SER A 26 -15.63 -0.37 0.42
CA SER A 26 -16.35 -1.57 0.86
C SER A 26 -16.09 -1.88 2.33
N GLU A 27 -14.87 -1.65 2.79
CA GLU A 27 -14.44 -1.89 4.17
C GLU A 27 -13.50 -0.79 4.62
N ALA A 28 -13.64 -0.32 5.86
CA ALA A 28 -12.74 0.65 6.46
C ALA A 28 -12.59 0.42 7.96
N GLN A 29 -11.36 0.57 8.46
CA GLN A 29 -11.07 0.58 9.89
C GLN A 29 -10.07 1.70 10.20
N SER A 30 -9.99 2.08 11.46
CA SER A 30 -9.04 3.09 11.93
C SER A 30 -8.50 2.72 13.30
N VAL A 31 -7.20 2.92 13.49
CA VAL A 31 -6.47 2.58 14.72
C VAL A 31 -5.58 3.76 15.10
N ARG A 32 -5.62 4.15 16.38
CA ARG A 32 -4.76 5.21 16.90
C ARG A 32 -3.37 4.63 17.21
N GLN A 33 -2.33 5.31 16.75
CA GLN A 33 -0.93 4.98 17.02
C GLN A 33 -0.25 6.27 17.51
N GLY A 34 -0.06 6.38 18.83
CA GLY A 34 0.35 7.63 19.47
C GLY A 34 -0.58 8.79 19.12
N GLU A 35 -0.03 9.81 18.45
CA GLU A 35 -0.74 11.02 18.05
C GLU A 35 -1.37 10.92 16.65
N ASN A 36 -1.03 9.88 15.89
CA ASN A 36 -1.54 9.65 14.56
C ASN A 36 -2.74 8.70 14.58
N LEU A 37 -3.59 8.83 13.56
CA LEU A 37 -4.65 7.89 13.27
C LEU A 37 -4.30 7.16 11.96
N ILE A 38 -4.13 5.85 12.04
CA ILE A 38 -3.93 5.00 10.87
C ILE A 38 -5.30 4.55 10.38
N ARG A 39 -5.66 4.92 9.15
CA ARG A 39 -6.88 4.46 8.47
C ARG A 39 -6.50 3.50 7.37
N TYR A 40 -7.23 2.41 7.22
CA TYR A 40 -7.09 1.52 6.08
C TYR A 40 -8.44 1.07 5.56
N PHE A 41 -8.50 0.85 4.25
CA PHE A 41 -9.74 0.52 3.57
C PHE A 41 -9.50 -0.18 2.23
N GLN A 42 -10.55 -0.83 1.74
CA GLN A 42 -10.65 -1.39 0.40
C GLN A 42 -11.68 -0.63 -0.42
N VAL A 43 -11.42 -0.52 -1.72
CA VAL A 43 -12.36 0.06 -2.68
C VAL A 43 -13.00 -1.09 -3.45
N TYR A 44 -14.33 -1.07 -3.57
CA TYR A 44 -15.08 -2.09 -4.28
C TYR A 44 -14.59 -2.23 -5.73
N GLY A 45 -14.30 -3.48 -6.11
CA GLY A 45 -13.81 -3.81 -7.44
C GLY A 45 -12.30 -3.62 -7.63
N GLU A 46 -11.56 -3.22 -6.59
CA GLU A 46 -10.10 -3.11 -6.63
C GLU A 46 -9.44 -4.20 -5.77
N PRO A 47 -8.43 -4.94 -6.29
CA PRO A 47 -7.66 -5.90 -5.51
C PRO A 47 -6.56 -5.20 -4.71
N CYS A 48 -6.75 -3.93 -4.32
CA CYS A 48 -5.74 -3.10 -3.66
C CYS A 48 -6.18 -2.74 -2.23
N MET A 49 -5.21 -2.66 -1.32
CA MET A 49 -5.42 -2.13 0.02
C MET A 49 -4.88 -0.71 0.14
N TYR A 50 -5.66 0.20 0.71
CA TYR A 50 -5.24 1.58 0.96
C TYR A 50 -4.94 1.79 2.43
N PHE A 51 -3.85 2.49 2.72
CA PHE A 51 -3.43 2.90 4.05
C PHE A 51 -3.20 4.40 4.07
N GLN A 52 -3.62 5.05 5.15
CA GLN A 52 -3.46 6.48 5.35
C GLN A 52 -3.01 6.79 6.76
N ILE A 53 -2.04 7.70 6.88
CA ILE A 53 -1.69 8.35 8.14
C ILE A 53 -2.47 9.65 8.17
N ILE A 54 -3.28 9.83 9.21
CA ILE A 54 -4.05 11.04 9.45
C ILE A 54 -3.42 11.76 10.64
N ASP A 55 -2.96 12.98 10.40
CA ASP A 55 -2.38 13.84 11.42
C ASP A 55 -3.50 14.54 12.19
N SER A 56 -3.71 14.11 13.44
CA SER A 56 -4.75 14.67 14.30
C SER A 56 -4.44 16.09 14.81
N LYS A 57 -3.17 16.52 14.76
CA LYS A 57 -2.75 17.88 15.14
C LYS A 57 -2.94 18.87 14.00
N ASN A 58 -2.77 18.42 12.77
CA ASN A 58 -2.96 19.24 11.58
C ASN A 58 -4.35 19.04 10.96
N LYS A 59 -5.40 19.46 11.69
CA LYS A 59 -6.80 19.48 11.21
C LYS A 59 -7.30 18.15 10.63
N TRP A 60 -6.80 17.02 11.11
CA TRP A 60 -7.14 15.69 10.57
C TRP A 60 -6.79 15.53 9.08
N SER A 61 -5.73 16.20 8.63
CA SER A 61 -5.25 16.08 7.26
C SER A 61 -4.60 14.72 7.02
N ILE A 62 -4.63 14.27 5.77
CA ILE A 62 -3.93 13.05 5.34
C ILE A 62 -2.45 13.40 5.18
N ALA A 63 -1.61 12.91 6.09
CA ALA A 63 -0.17 13.10 6.05
C ALA A 63 0.49 12.22 4.99
N ALA A 64 0.04 10.96 4.86
CA ALA A 64 0.52 10.02 3.87
C ALA A 64 -0.59 9.09 3.38
N THR A 65 -0.49 8.66 2.11
CA THR A 65 -1.29 7.59 1.54
C THR A 65 -0.37 6.54 0.92
N LYS A 66 -0.64 5.26 1.17
CA LYS A 66 0.02 4.13 0.54
C LYS A 66 -1.04 3.20 -0.06
N LYS A 67 -0.91 2.91 -1.35
CA LYS A 67 -1.68 1.88 -2.06
C LYS A 67 -0.81 0.62 -2.16
N PHE A 68 -1.25 -0.46 -1.54
CA PHE A 68 -0.63 -1.77 -1.66
C PHE A 68 -1.39 -2.57 -2.72
N CYS A 69 -0.82 -2.66 -3.92
CA CYS A 69 -1.46 -3.30 -5.07
C CYS A 69 -0.50 -4.13 -5.93
N SER A 70 0.65 -4.49 -5.38
CA SER A 70 1.67 -5.25 -6.09
C SER A 70 2.58 -5.97 -5.11
N LEU A 71 3.10 -7.12 -5.51
CA LEU A 71 4.12 -7.85 -4.78
C LEU A 71 5.25 -8.28 -5.73
N GLY A 72 6.50 -8.00 -5.36
CA GLY A 72 7.66 -8.40 -6.17
C GLY A 72 7.65 -7.83 -7.59
N GLY A 73 7.09 -6.62 -7.77
CA GLY A 73 6.93 -5.98 -9.08
C GLY A 73 5.74 -6.49 -9.90
N LYS A 74 4.99 -7.49 -9.42
CA LYS A 74 3.79 -8.03 -10.07
C LYS A 74 2.53 -7.34 -9.56
N SER A 75 1.66 -6.92 -10.47
CA SER A 75 0.40 -6.22 -10.21
C SER A 75 -0.70 -7.19 -9.77
N PHE A 76 -1.45 -6.82 -8.73
CA PHE A 76 -2.63 -7.57 -8.28
C PHE A 76 -3.78 -7.56 -9.30
N TRP A 77 -3.75 -6.64 -10.27
CA TRP A 77 -4.78 -6.56 -11.32
C TRP A 77 -4.57 -7.53 -12.48
N THR A 78 -3.32 -7.83 -12.83
CA THR A 78 -3.00 -8.46 -14.11
C THR A 78 -2.16 -9.71 -13.99
N ASP A 79 -1.35 -9.83 -12.93
CA ASP A 79 -0.29 -10.83 -12.86
C ASP A 79 -0.66 -12.00 -11.93
N PHE A 80 -1.85 -11.96 -11.35
CA PHE A 80 -2.42 -12.98 -10.48
C PHE A 80 -3.88 -13.23 -10.87
N SER A 81 -4.35 -14.46 -10.67
CA SER A 81 -5.77 -14.81 -10.83
C SER A 81 -6.62 -14.19 -9.72
N ASP A 82 -6.04 -14.10 -8.52
CA ASP A 82 -6.63 -13.45 -7.36
C ASP A 82 -5.52 -12.97 -6.40
N ALA A 83 -5.76 -11.85 -5.73
CA ALA A 83 -4.88 -11.34 -4.67
C ALA A 83 -5.72 -10.55 -3.66
N ALA A 84 -5.67 -10.95 -2.39
CA ALA A 84 -6.49 -10.36 -1.34
C ALA A 84 -5.72 -10.25 -0.02
N VAL A 85 -5.77 -9.05 0.57
CA VAL A 85 -5.38 -8.86 1.97
C VAL A 85 -6.53 -9.34 2.85
N THR A 86 -6.29 -10.42 3.60
CA THR A 86 -7.32 -11.10 4.39
C THR A 86 -7.31 -10.69 5.86
N SER A 87 -6.22 -10.11 6.34
CA SER A 87 -6.15 -9.54 7.68
C SER A 87 -5.18 -8.37 7.75
N VAL A 88 -5.47 -7.43 8.67
CA VAL A 88 -4.63 -6.27 8.95
C VAL A 88 -4.54 -6.09 10.46
N LYS A 89 -3.32 -5.88 10.97
CA LYS A 89 -3.06 -5.54 12.37
C LYS A 89 -2.07 -4.38 12.44
N VAL A 90 -2.44 -3.33 13.15
CA VAL A 90 -1.59 -2.16 13.38
C VAL A 90 -0.93 -2.30 14.77
N SER A 91 0.38 -2.13 14.84
CA SER A 91 1.18 -2.06 16.07
C SER A 91 2.01 -0.79 16.09
N ASP A 92 2.76 -0.54 17.16
CA ASP A 92 3.69 0.61 17.23
C ASP A 92 4.85 0.51 16.23
N GLU A 93 5.19 -0.70 15.78
CA GLU A 93 6.27 -0.93 14.83
C GLU A 93 5.83 -0.78 13.37
N GLY A 94 4.56 -1.04 13.06
CA GLY A 94 4.05 -1.00 11.69
C GLY A 94 2.72 -1.73 11.51
N ILE A 95 2.46 -2.14 10.26
CA ILE A 95 1.26 -2.87 9.86
C ILE A 95 1.66 -4.28 9.43
N SER A 96 1.12 -5.27 10.13
CA SER A 96 1.15 -6.67 9.72
C SER A 96 -0.09 -6.99 8.89
N MET A 97 0.10 -7.71 7.78
CA MET A 97 -0.97 -8.13 6.89
C MET A 97 -0.84 -9.59 6.52
N ASP A 98 -1.98 -10.25 6.36
CA ASP A 98 -2.06 -11.55 5.71
C ASP A 98 -2.49 -11.34 4.26
N LEU A 99 -1.73 -11.89 3.33
CA LEU A 99 -1.98 -11.77 1.89
C LEU A 99 -2.14 -13.17 1.30
N ASN A 100 -3.29 -13.41 0.69
CA ASN A 100 -3.54 -14.60 -0.11
C ASN A 100 -3.38 -14.23 -1.59
N ILE A 101 -2.71 -15.10 -2.34
CA ILE A 101 -2.45 -14.91 -3.77
C ILE A 101 -2.74 -16.21 -4.49
N THR A 102 -3.54 -16.15 -5.54
CA THR A 102 -3.67 -17.25 -6.51
C THR A 102 -2.94 -16.87 -7.78
N PRO A 103 -1.81 -17.51 -8.12
CA PRO A 103 -1.09 -17.26 -9.37
C PRO A 103 -1.92 -17.60 -10.61
N LEU A 104 -1.50 -17.10 -11.77
CA LEU A 104 -2.09 -17.48 -13.06
C LEU A 104 -1.77 -18.95 -13.41
N GLU A 105 -0.60 -19.41 -13.00
CA GLU A 105 -0.20 -20.82 -13.11
C GLU A 105 -0.89 -21.62 -11.99
N PRO A 106 -1.35 -22.85 -12.27
CA PRO A 106 -2.12 -23.67 -11.33
C PRO A 106 -1.22 -24.30 -10.25
N THR A 107 -0.62 -23.45 -9.42
CA THR A 107 0.29 -23.80 -8.31
C THR A 107 -0.42 -23.77 -6.95
N GLY A 108 -1.71 -23.42 -6.95
CA GLY A 108 -2.52 -23.29 -5.74
C GLY A 108 -2.45 -21.89 -5.10
N GLU A 109 -3.26 -21.68 -4.06
CA GLU A 109 -3.24 -20.45 -3.27
C GLU A 109 -1.94 -20.39 -2.44
N GLN A 110 -1.28 -19.24 -2.46
CA GLN A 110 -0.09 -18.94 -1.67
C GLN A 110 -0.45 -17.93 -0.57
N LYS A 111 -0.08 -18.27 0.66
CA LYS A 111 -0.24 -17.38 1.82
C LYS A 111 1.07 -16.69 2.13
N LYS A 112 1.01 -15.36 2.29
CA LYS A 112 2.13 -14.51 2.66
C LYS A 112 1.82 -13.74 3.94
N LYS A 113 2.84 -13.59 4.79
CA LYS A 113 2.85 -12.65 5.91
C LYS A 113 3.62 -11.42 5.48
N CYS A 114 2.96 -10.27 5.47
CA CYS A 114 3.54 -9.02 5.05
C CYS A 114 3.69 -8.07 6.24
N PHE A 115 4.74 -7.24 6.22
CA PHE A 115 4.96 -6.19 7.19
C PHE A 115 5.33 -4.89 6.48
N MET A 116 4.70 -3.81 6.91
CA MET A 116 4.98 -2.45 6.44
C MET A 116 5.31 -1.57 7.64
N PRO A 117 6.57 -1.14 7.81
CA PRO A 117 6.92 -0.26 8.91
C PRO A 117 6.25 1.10 8.73
N ILE A 118 5.89 1.72 9.85
CA ILE A 118 5.31 3.07 9.89
C ILE A 118 6.24 3.99 10.67
N SER A 119 6.46 5.20 10.18
CA SER A 119 6.92 6.34 10.98
C SER A 119 5.80 7.37 11.09
N ALA A 120 6.01 8.43 11.88
CA ALA A 120 4.98 9.42 12.15
C ALA A 120 4.35 10.05 10.89
N GLU A 121 5.07 10.10 9.77
CA GLU A 121 4.63 10.81 8.56
C GLU A 121 4.78 9.96 7.29
N ALA A 122 5.25 8.71 7.39
CA ALA A 122 5.53 7.90 6.20
C ALA A 122 5.29 6.41 6.43
N PHE A 123 4.90 5.74 5.33
CA PHE A 123 4.89 4.29 5.22
C PHE A 123 6.20 3.82 4.57
N GLY A 124 6.80 2.78 5.14
CA GLY A 124 7.96 2.12 4.55
C GLY A 124 7.61 1.21 3.37
N ALA A 125 8.63 0.47 2.91
CA ALA A 125 8.43 -0.59 1.92
C ALA A 125 7.74 -1.80 2.58
N VAL A 126 6.84 -2.44 1.84
CA VAL A 126 6.21 -3.69 2.28
C VAL A 126 7.18 -4.83 2.02
N ASP A 127 7.50 -5.61 3.05
CA ASP A 127 8.18 -6.89 2.92
C ASP A 127 7.18 -8.03 3.15
N CYS A 128 7.25 -9.10 2.36
CA CYS A 128 6.34 -10.23 2.47
C CYS A 128 7.11 -11.55 2.42
N LYS A 129 6.79 -12.46 3.33
CA LYS A 129 7.40 -13.78 3.45
C LYS A 129 6.36 -14.87 3.24
N SER A 130 6.76 -15.96 2.60
CA SER A 130 5.91 -17.16 2.49
C SER A 130 5.64 -17.73 3.88
N VAL A 131 4.43 -18.24 4.09
CA VAL A 131 4.13 -19.08 5.25
C VAL A 131 4.47 -20.52 4.85
N GLU A 132 5.44 -21.12 5.54
CA GLU A 132 5.64 -22.57 5.44
C GLU A 132 4.44 -23.24 6.12
N THR A 133 3.66 -24.00 5.36
CA THR A 133 2.72 -24.96 5.93
C THR A 133 3.54 -26.13 6.44
N GLU A 134 3.58 -26.34 7.76
CA GLU A 134 3.90 -27.65 8.31
C GLU A 134 2.81 -28.62 7.84
N ASP A 135 3.18 -29.55 6.96
CA ASP A 135 2.38 -30.70 6.54
C ASP A 135 2.27 -31.74 7.68
#